data_AF-A0A3D0NU40-F1
#
_entry.id   AF-A0A3D0NU40-F1
#
_cell.length_a   1.000
_cell.length_b   1.000
_cell.length_c   1.000
_cell.angle_alpha   90.00
_cell.angle_beta   90.00
_cell.angle_gamma   90.00
#
_symmetry.space_group_name_H-M   'P 1'
#
loop_
_entity.id
_entity.type
_entity.pdbx_description
1 polymer ?
#
loop_
_entity_poly.entity_id
_entity_poly.type
_entity_poly.pdbx_seq_one_letter_code
_entity_poly.pdbx_strand_id
1 'polypeptide(L)'
;ETELFTVECIGEIKEKVSYMVVSEAGASVYSASKLAAAEMPDLDLTLRSAVSIARRLQDPLAELVKIEPKAIGVGQYQHDMPQKQLSEALDGVVEDCVNSVGADLNTASPALLSRVAGVSAAVSKNIVAYR
;
A
#
# COMPACT_ATOMS: atom_id res chain seq x y z
N GLU A 1 -4.53 16.18 -17.08
CA GLU A 1 -4.52 17.53 -16.45
C GLU A 1 -3.43 17.64 -15.40
N THR A 2 -3.49 16.87 -14.29
CA THR A 2 -2.48 16.93 -13.21
C THR A 2 -1.04 16.69 -13.68
N GLU A 3 -0.82 15.75 -14.60
CA GLU A 3 0.50 15.50 -15.18
C GLU A 3 1.05 16.74 -15.90
N LEU A 4 0.24 17.36 -16.77
CA LEU A 4 0.65 18.55 -17.53
C LEU A 4 1.03 19.70 -16.60
N PHE A 5 0.19 19.96 -15.59
CA PHE A 5 0.48 20.94 -14.55
C PHE A 5 1.79 20.63 -13.81
N THR A 6 2.04 19.36 -13.49
CA THR A 6 3.28 18.93 -12.80
C THR A 6 4.52 19.16 -13.67
N VAL A 7 4.45 18.86 -14.96
CA VAL A 7 5.54 19.09 -15.92
C VAL A 7 5.85 20.58 -16.06
N GLU A 8 4.81 21.43 -16.16
CA GLU A 8 4.97 22.88 -16.21
C GLU A 8 5.65 23.40 -14.94
N CYS A 9 5.19 23.00 -13.75
CA CYS A 9 5.80 23.40 -12.49
C CYS A 9 7.27 22.94 -12.37
N ILE A 10 7.60 21.72 -12.78
CA ILE A 10 8.99 21.22 -12.74
C ILE A 10 9.90 22.05 -13.65
N GLY A 11 9.39 22.56 -14.79
CA GLY A 11 10.14 23.44 -15.68
C GLY A 11 10.55 24.78 -15.07
N GLU A 12 9.83 25.26 -14.05
CA GLU A 12 10.12 26.51 -13.34
C GLU A 12 11.07 26.33 -12.15
N ILE A 13 11.28 25.09 -11.69
CA ILE A 13 12.08 24.74 -10.52
C ILE A 13 13.55 24.55 -10.94
N LYS A 14 14.49 25.05 -10.13
CA LYS A 14 15.95 25.00 -10.45
C LYS A 14 16.58 23.67 -10.02
N GLU A 15 15.95 23.00 -9.08
CA GLU A 15 16.35 21.71 -8.53
C GLU A 15 16.07 20.57 -9.53
N LYS A 16 16.85 19.50 -9.43
CA LYS A 16 16.62 18.28 -10.21
C LYS A 16 15.45 17.50 -9.61
N VAL A 17 14.25 17.81 -10.10
CA VAL A 17 13.01 17.11 -9.74
C VAL A 17 12.57 16.21 -10.91
N SER A 18 12.00 15.06 -10.59
CA SER A 18 11.39 14.15 -11.56
C SER A 18 10.03 13.72 -11.04
N TYR A 19 9.10 13.41 -11.94
CA TYR A 19 7.78 12.89 -11.59
C TYR A 19 7.63 11.46 -12.10
N MET A 20 6.70 10.72 -11.49
CA MET A 20 6.31 9.39 -11.92
C MET A 20 4.80 9.24 -11.73
N VAL A 21 4.15 8.58 -12.68
CA VAL A 21 2.74 8.21 -12.56
C VAL A 21 2.63 6.95 -11.71
N VAL A 22 1.79 7.00 -10.68
CA VAL A 22 1.58 5.90 -9.72
C VAL A 22 0.11 5.52 -9.73
N SER A 23 -0.17 4.22 -9.60
CA SER A 23 -1.54 3.72 -9.48
C SER A 23 -2.18 4.19 -8.18
N GLU A 24 -3.36 4.78 -8.27
CA GLU A 24 -4.21 5.15 -7.13
C GLU A 24 -5.03 3.95 -6.61
N ALA A 25 -4.92 2.78 -7.24
CA ALA A 25 -5.85 1.69 -7.00
C ALA A 25 -5.84 1.24 -5.52
N GLY A 26 -7.02 1.20 -4.89
CA GLY A 26 -7.19 0.93 -3.46
C GLY A 26 -6.78 2.07 -2.51
N ALA A 27 -6.28 3.22 -2.97
CA ALA A 27 -5.86 4.32 -2.08
C ALA A 27 -7.05 4.92 -1.29
N SER A 28 -8.22 5.01 -1.94
CA SER A 28 -9.48 5.41 -1.29
C SER A 28 -9.94 4.40 -0.22
N VAL A 29 -9.69 3.10 -0.44
CA VAL A 29 -10.02 2.05 0.53
C VAL A 29 -9.06 2.11 1.72
N TYR A 30 -7.77 2.33 1.46
CA TYR A 30 -6.79 2.55 2.51
C TYR A 30 -7.12 3.78 3.36
N SER A 31 -7.39 4.94 2.74
CA SER A 31 -7.60 6.20 3.48
C SER A 31 -8.81 6.14 4.42
N ALA A 32 -9.85 5.38 4.05
CA ALA A 32 -11.03 5.11 4.86
C ALA A 32 -10.84 3.99 5.91
N SER A 33 -9.70 3.29 5.89
CA SER A 33 -9.44 2.18 6.80
C SER A 33 -9.14 2.65 8.24
N LYS A 34 -9.42 1.79 9.21
CA LYS A 34 -9.00 2.00 10.61
C LYS A 34 -7.48 2.07 10.75
N LEU A 35 -6.75 1.39 9.88
CA LEU A 35 -5.28 1.41 9.87
C LEU A 35 -4.76 2.80 9.50
N ALA A 36 -5.26 3.40 8.40
CA ALA A 36 -4.88 4.75 8.01
C ALA A 36 -5.29 5.80 9.06
N ALA A 37 -6.45 5.63 9.70
CA ALA A 37 -6.87 6.49 10.81
C ALA A 37 -5.95 6.37 12.03
N ALA A 38 -5.37 5.20 12.29
CA ALA A 38 -4.40 5.01 13.37
C ALA A 38 -3.01 5.52 13.00
N GLU A 39 -2.57 5.36 11.75
CA GLU A 39 -1.27 5.87 11.28
C GLU A 39 -1.23 7.40 11.17
N MET A 40 -2.36 8.03 10.83
CA MET A 40 -2.47 9.46 10.52
C MET A 40 -3.77 10.05 11.09
N PRO A 41 -3.92 10.11 12.43
CA PRO A 41 -5.16 10.55 13.08
C PRO A 41 -5.52 12.00 12.74
N ASP A 42 -4.51 12.86 12.59
CA ASP A 42 -4.68 14.31 12.38
C ASP A 42 -4.96 14.69 10.91
N LEU A 43 -4.86 13.75 9.97
CA LEU A 43 -5.11 13.98 8.55
C LEU A 43 -6.52 13.56 8.16
N ASP A 44 -7.12 14.28 7.21
CA ASP A 44 -8.39 13.89 6.61
C ASP A 44 -8.24 12.74 5.59
N LEU A 45 -9.37 12.26 5.08
CA LEU A 45 -9.43 11.16 4.11
C LEU A 45 -8.63 11.46 2.83
N THR A 46 -8.69 12.70 2.33
CA THR A 46 -8.07 13.09 1.06
C THR A 46 -6.55 13.12 1.19
N LEU A 47 -6.04 13.71 2.28
CA LEU A 47 -4.61 13.79 2.57
C LEU A 47 -4.02 12.41 2.86
N ARG A 48 -4.75 11.53 3.56
CA ARG A 48 -4.32 10.13 3.75
C ARG A 48 -4.17 9.38 2.43
N SER A 49 -5.06 9.63 1.46
CA SER A 49 -4.95 9.04 0.12
C SER A 49 -3.68 9.52 -0.58
N ALA A 50 -3.40 10.83 -0.55
CA ALA A 50 -2.19 11.41 -1.13
C ALA A 50 -0.91 10.85 -0.50
N VAL A 51 -0.89 10.66 0.83
CA VAL A 51 0.24 10.03 1.53
C VAL A 51 0.45 8.59 1.04
N SER A 52 -0.62 7.82 0.83
CA SER A 52 -0.50 6.45 0.29
C SER A 52 0.09 6.45 -1.12
N ILE A 53 -0.35 7.36 -2.00
CA ILE A 53 0.22 7.48 -3.36
C ILE A 53 1.71 7.80 -3.30
N ALA A 54 2.13 8.73 -2.44
CA ALA A 54 3.54 9.08 -2.27
C ALA A 54 4.39 7.91 -1.73
N ARG A 55 3.88 7.16 -0.74
CA ARG A 55 4.56 5.99 -0.17
C ARG A 55 4.69 4.84 -1.16
N ARG A 56 3.71 4.63 -2.04
CA ARG A 56 3.78 3.62 -3.12
C ARG A 56 4.93 3.90 -4.08
N LEU A 57 5.25 5.17 -4.34
CA LEU A 57 6.39 5.52 -5.20
C LEU A 57 7.71 5.09 -4.55
N GLN A 58 7.82 5.18 -3.22
CA GLN A 58 9.01 4.82 -2.46
C GLN A 58 9.18 3.31 -2.33
N ASP A 59 8.11 2.63 -1.92
CA ASP A 59 8.05 1.18 -1.78
C ASP A 59 6.62 0.68 -2.06
N PRO A 60 6.34 0.20 -3.28
CA PRO A 60 5.01 -0.29 -3.64
C PRO A 60 4.57 -1.46 -2.76
N LEU A 61 5.49 -2.37 -2.40
CA LEU A 61 5.15 -3.58 -1.67
C LEU A 61 4.74 -3.24 -0.25
N ALA A 62 5.54 -2.45 0.47
CA ALA A 62 5.27 -2.09 1.86
C ALA A 62 3.98 -1.27 2.04
N GLU A 63 3.55 -0.55 1.00
CA GLU A 63 2.33 0.24 1.04
C GLU A 63 1.09 -0.54 0.58
N LEU A 64 1.19 -1.34 -0.50
CA LEU A 64 0.04 -2.11 -1.02
C LEU A 64 -0.40 -3.24 -0.08
N VAL A 65 0.52 -3.83 0.71
CA VAL A 65 0.19 -4.86 1.71
C VAL A 65 -0.72 -4.36 2.84
N LYS A 66 -0.86 -3.03 3.01
CA LYS A 66 -1.76 -2.41 4.00
C LYS A 66 -3.22 -2.44 3.57
N ILE A 67 -3.49 -2.81 2.32
CA ILE A 67 -4.80 -2.79 1.68
C ILE A 67 -5.29 -4.23 1.54
N GLU A 68 -6.59 -4.45 1.66
CA GLU A 68 -7.15 -5.76 1.32
C GLU A 68 -6.87 -6.07 -0.16
N PRO A 69 -6.27 -7.21 -0.53
CA PRO A 69 -5.78 -7.43 -1.89
C PRO A 69 -6.86 -7.29 -2.97
N LYS A 70 -8.08 -7.76 -2.69
CA LYS A 70 -9.23 -7.60 -3.60
C LYS A 70 -9.66 -6.15 -3.82
N ALA A 71 -9.32 -5.26 -2.90
CA ALA A 71 -9.65 -3.84 -2.96
C ALA A 71 -8.62 -3.01 -3.76
N ILE A 72 -7.49 -3.62 -4.15
CA ILE A 72 -6.49 -2.99 -5.03
C ILE A 72 -7.05 -2.84 -6.45
N GLY A 73 -8.15 -3.50 -6.83
CA GLY A 73 -8.77 -3.32 -8.14
C GLY A 73 -7.99 -4.02 -9.25
N VAL A 74 -8.00 -5.36 -9.22
CA VAL A 74 -7.13 -6.21 -10.06
C VAL A 74 -7.72 -6.52 -11.44
N GLY A 75 -8.94 -6.08 -11.73
CA GLY A 75 -9.57 -6.28 -13.03
C GLY A 75 -10.98 -5.69 -13.12
N GLN A 76 -11.44 -5.50 -14.36
CA GLN A 76 -12.72 -4.85 -14.67
C GLN A 76 -13.94 -5.60 -14.09
N TYR A 77 -13.92 -6.93 -14.14
CA TYR A 77 -15.04 -7.79 -13.71
C TYR A 77 -14.77 -8.48 -12.36
N GLN A 78 -13.90 -7.91 -11.52
CA GLN A 78 -13.53 -8.54 -10.24
C GLN A 78 -14.73 -8.81 -9.31
N HIS A 79 -15.78 -8.00 -9.42
CA HIS A 79 -17.00 -8.14 -8.62
C HIS A 79 -17.90 -9.27 -9.10
N ASP A 80 -17.76 -9.69 -10.36
CA ASP A 80 -18.53 -10.78 -10.98
C ASP A 80 -17.88 -12.15 -10.74
N MET A 81 -16.65 -12.17 -10.21
CA MET A 81 -15.91 -13.39 -9.92
C MET A 81 -16.33 -14.02 -8.57
N PRO A 82 -16.12 -15.34 -8.39
CA PRO A 82 -16.29 -15.99 -7.09
C PRO A 82 -15.36 -15.36 -6.03
N GLN A 83 -15.94 -14.55 -5.14
CA GLN A 83 -15.18 -13.69 -4.21
C GLN A 83 -14.23 -14.45 -3.28
N LYS A 84 -14.63 -15.66 -2.86
CA LYS A 84 -13.79 -16.52 -2.01
C LYS A 84 -12.52 -16.96 -2.73
N GLN A 85 -12.66 -17.52 -3.93
CA GLN A 85 -11.53 -17.99 -4.74
C GLN A 85 -10.63 -16.83 -5.16
N LEU A 86 -11.21 -15.68 -5.50
CA LEU A 86 -10.46 -14.47 -5.81
C LEU A 86 -9.62 -14.02 -4.62
N SER A 87 -10.21 -13.97 -3.42
CA SER A 87 -9.50 -13.54 -2.22
C SER A 87 -8.34 -14.49 -1.89
N GLU A 88 -8.59 -15.81 -1.91
CA GLU A 88 -7.56 -16.83 -1.67
C GLU A 88 -6.40 -16.73 -2.68
N ALA A 89 -6.71 -16.52 -3.97
CA ALA A 89 -5.68 -16.38 -5.00
C ALA A 89 -4.85 -15.10 -4.80
N LEU A 90 -5.50 -13.97 -4.49
CA LEU A 90 -4.80 -12.70 -4.28
C LEU A 90 -3.97 -12.71 -2.99
N ASP A 91 -4.48 -13.30 -1.91
CA ASP A 91 -3.72 -13.49 -0.68
C ASP A 91 -2.46 -14.34 -0.93
N GLY A 92 -2.57 -15.41 -1.72
CA GLY A 92 -1.42 -16.23 -2.13
C GLY A 92 -0.36 -15.44 -2.90
N VAL A 93 -0.77 -14.62 -3.87
CA VAL A 93 0.17 -13.75 -4.63
C VAL A 93 0.88 -12.75 -3.70
N VAL A 94 0.16 -12.19 -2.73
CA VAL A 94 0.74 -11.25 -1.77
C VAL A 94 1.76 -11.96 -0.87
N GLU A 95 1.44 -13.15 -0.37
CA GLU A 95 2.37 -13.98 0.40
C GLU A 95 3.62 -14.31 -0.43
N ASP A 96 3.48 -14.78 -1.66
CA ASP A 96 4.59 -15.11 -2.54
C ASP A 96 5.50 -13.89 -2.81
N CYS A 97 4.91 -12.73 -3.10
CA CYS A 97 5.65 -11.49 -3.32
C CYS A 97 6.45 -11.05 -2.08
N VAL A 98 5.82 -11.07 -0.90
CA VAL A 98 6.47 -10.64 0.36
C VAL A 98 7.60 -11.59 0.73
N ASN A 99 7.40 -12.90 0.60
CA ASN A 99 8.42 -13.88 0.94
C ASN A 99 9.57 -13.91 -0.08
N SER A 100 9.30 -13.58 -1.34
CA SER A 100 10.33 -13.50 -2.39
C SER A 100 11.25 -12.28 -2.21
N VAL A 101 10.69 -11.12 -1.82
CA VAL A 101 11.47 -9.90 -1.57
C VAL A 101 12.13 -9.93 -0.20
N GLY A 102 11.46 -10.52 0.78
CA GLY A 102 11.85 -10.47 2.19
C GLY A 102 11.42 -9.17 2.87
N ALA A 103 11.58 -9.12 4.19
CA ALA A 103 11.26 -7.96 5.01
C ALA A 103 12.36 -7.71 6.03
N ASP A 104 12.78 -6.45 6.17
CA ASP A 104 13.68 -6.05 7.26
C ASP A 104 12.91 -5.98 8.58
N LEU A 105 13.24 -6.89 9.50
CA LEU A 105 12.57 -7.05 10.77
C LEU A 105 12.62 -5.79 11.66
N ASN A 106 13.59 -4.90 11.47
CA ASN A 106 13.73 -3.69 12.27
C ASN A 106 12.87 -2.52 11.78
N THR A 107 12.47 -2.54 10.51
CA THR A 107 11.76 -1.42 9.86
C THR A 107 10.36 -1.80 9.37
N ALA A 108 10.13 -3.08 9.05
CA ALA A 108 8.87 -3.57 8.50
C ALA A 108 7.65 -3.25 9.40
N SER A 109 6.52 -2.91 8.79
CA SER A 109 5.27 -2.66 9.50
C SER A 109 4.63 -3.98 9.99
N PRO A 110 3.73 -3.95 11.00
CA PRO A 110 2.98 -5.14 11.40
C PRO A 110 2.17 -5.76 10.25
N ALA A 111 1.70 -4.94 9.30
CA ALA A 111 0.97 -5.39 8.12
C ALA A 111 1.87 -6.20 7.18
N LEU A 112 3.07 -5.69 6.87
CA LEU A 112 4.05 -6.41 6.04
C LEU A 112 4.50 -7.72 6.72
N LEU A 113 4.85 -7.66 8.00
CA LEU A 113 5.27 -8.84 8.77
C LEU A 113 4.18 -9.91 8.85
N SER A 114 2.90 -9.54 8.89
CA SER A 114 1.79 -10.51 8.91
C SER A 114 1.60 -11.28 7.60
N ARG A 115 2.32 -10.90 6.54
CA ARG A 115 2.34 -11.59 5.24
C ARG A 115 3.59 -12.45 5.05
N VAL A 116 4.50 -12.48 6.03
CA VAL A 116 5.67 -13.36 6.04
C VAL A 116 5.23 -14.78 6.43
N ALA A 117 5.74 -15.78 5.71
CA ALA A 117 5.39 -17.18 5.92
C ALA A 117 5.61 -17.59 7.39
N GLY A 118 4.58 -18.16 8.02
CA GLY A 118 4.62 -18.58 9.42
C GLY A 118 4.45 -17.47 10.46
N VAL A 119 4.31 -16.19 10.05
CA VAL A 119 4.10 -15.07 10.97
C VAL A 119 2.62 -14.70 11.02
N SER A 120 1.98 -14.90 12.17
CA SER A 120 0.59 -14.47 12.38
C SER A 120 0.49 -12.98 12.69
N ALA A 121 -0.70 -12.39 12.52
CA ALA A 121 -0.95 -10.99 12.89
C ALA A 121 -0.70 -10.68 14.38
N ALA A 122 -0.79 -11.68 15.26
CA ALA A 122 -0.43 -11.53 16.68
C ALA A 122 1.08 -11.48 16.86
N VAL A 123 1.81 -12.39 16.20
CA VAL A 123 3.27 -12.43 16.24
C VAL A 123 3.87 -11.16 15.62
N SER A 124 3.32 -10.68 14.52
CA SER A 124 3.80 -9.45 13.87
C SER A 124 3.73 -8.23 14.79
N LYS A 125 2.63 -8.09 15.54
CA LYS A 125 2.49 -7.02 16.56
C LYS A 125 3.49 -7.19 17.70
N ASN A 126 3.72 -8.42 18.16
CA ASN A 126 4.68 -8.69 19.23
C ASN A 126 6.12 -8.37 18.80
N ILE A 127 6.49 -8.66 17.54
CA ILE A 127 7.80 -8.29 16.98
C ILE A 127 7.99 -6.77 17.02
N VAL A 128 6.99 -6.02 16.53
CA VAL A 128 7.06 -4.54 16.53
C VAL A 128 7.02 -3.96 17.94
N ALA A 129 6.34 -4.59 18.89
CA ALA A 129 6.31 -4.14 20.28
C ALA A 129 7.61 -4.42 21.05
N TYR A 130 8.38 -5.44 20.63
CA TYR A 130 9.65 -5.80 21.26
C TYR A 130 10.81 -4.91 20.81
N ARG A 131 10.83 -4.50 19.54
CA ARG A 131 11.90 -3.67 18.96
C ARG A 131 11.73 -2.19 19.32
#